data_AF-A0AAW4BF89-F1
#
_entry.id   AF-A0AAW4BF89-F1
#
_cell.length_a   1.000
_cell.length_b   1.000
_cell.length_c   1.000
_cell.angle_alpha   90.00
_cell.angle_beta   90.00
_cell.angle_gamma   90.00
#
_symmetry.space_group_name_H-M   'P 1'
#
loop_
_entity.id
_entity.type
_entity.pdbx_description
1 polymer ?
#
loop_
_entity_poly.entity_id
_entity_poly.type
_entity_poly.pdbx_seq_one_letter_code
_entity_poly.pdbx_strand_id
1 'polypeptide(L)'
;NPYTLMGFGLSFSAIEDIIKVTNFKTDVAQDDPRRLSAALEMAIRKEIEKGHTYTTHANVRPYLNKLLKDKVLVTQAFQSGHDKAQYILNPDTGT
;
A
#
# COMPACT_ATOMS: atom_id res chain seq x y z
N ASN A 1 -7.32 13.09 1.40
CA ASN A 1 -6.70 11.75 1.41
C ASN A 1 -5.75 11.67 2.61
N PRO A 2 -6.11 11.00 3.71
CA PRO A 2 -5.28 10.96 4.92
C PRO A 2 -3.92 10.24 4.72
N TYR A 3 -3.80 9.36 3.73
CA TYR A 3 -2.56 8.62 3.49
C TYR A 3 -1.44 9.45 2.85
N THR A 4 -1.70 10.68 2.40
CA THR A 4 -0.64 11.60 1.96
C THR A 4 0.33 11.94 3.10
N LEU A 5 -0.08 11.73 4.35
CA LEU A 5 0.79 11.87 5.53
C LEU A 5 2.00 10.92 5.52
N MET A 6 1.97 9.84 4.72
CA MET A 6 3.14 9.01 4.47
C MET A 6 4.31 9.80 3.86
N GLY A 7 4.03 10.84 3.07
CA GLY A 7 5.05 11.74 2.52
C GLY A 7 5.78 12.56 3.60
N PHE A 8 5.16 12.72 4.78
CA PHE A 8 5.76 13.36 5.96
C PHE A 8 6.40 12.34 6.92
N GLY A 9 6.55 11.09 6.50
CA GLY A 9 7.23 10.04 7.27
C GLY A 9 6.34 9.25 8.24
N LEU A 10 5.01 9.46 8.22
CA LEU A 10 4.12 8.65 9.06
C LEU A 10 4.01 7.23 8.51
N SER A 11 3.96 6.26 9.44
CA SER A 11 3.69 4.86 9.09
C SER A 11 2.22 4.67 8.73
N PHE A 12 1.93 3.65 7.90
CA PHE A 12 0.57 3.29 7.55
C PHE A 12 -0.29 3.02 8.80
N SER A 13 0.25 2.31 9.79
CA SER A 13 -0.46 2.04 11.05
C SER A 13 -0.78 3.30 11.86
N ALA A 14 0.14 4.27 11.92
CA ALA A 14 -0.12 5.53 12.61
C ALA A 14 -1.27 6.32 11.94
N ILE A 15 -1.33 6.30 10.61
CA ILE A 15 -2.41 6.92 9.84
C ILE A 15 -3.73 6.20 10.09
N GLU A 16 -3.75 4.87 10.09
CA GLU A 16 -4.95 4.07 10.43
C GLU A 16 -5.47 4.40 11.83
N ASP A 17 -4.58 4.62 12.80
CA ASP A 17 -4.97 4.99 14.16
C ASP A 17 -5.55 6.41 14.23
N ILE A 18 -5.00 7.37 13.47
CA ILE A 18 -5.57 8.72 13.31
C ILE A 18 -6.96 8.65 12.66
N ILE A 19 -7.13 7.85 11.60
CA ILE A 19 -8.41 7.71 10.90
C ILE A 19 -9.49 7.18 11.85
N LYS A 20 -9.17 6.22 12.72
CA LYS A 20 -10.13 5.63 13.68
C LYS A 20 -10.70 6.64 14.69
N VAL A 21 -9.91 7.66 15.06
CA VAL A 21 -10.27 8.64 16.10
C VAL A 21 -10.72 9.99 15.54
N THR A 22 -10.74 10.14 14.21
CA THR A 22 -11.14 11.38 13.53
C THR A 22 -12.36 11.15 12.63
N ASN A 23 -12.91 12.23 12.09
CA ASN A 23 -14.06 12.18 11.18
C ASN A 23 -13.76 11.46 9.85
N PHE A 24 -12.49 11.11 9.57
CA PHE A 24 -12.12 10.31 8.40
C PHE A 24 -12.62 8.86 8.46
N LYS A 25 -12.99 8.35 9.65
CA LYS A 25 -13.48 6.97 9.82
C LYS A 25 -14.64 6.62 8.89
N THR A 26 -15.50 7.58 8.55
CA THR A 26 -16.64 7.36 7.64
C THR A 26 -16.31 7.68 6.17
N ASP A 27 -15.16 8.30 5.89
CA ASP A 27 -14.73 8.69 4.54
C ASP A 27 -13.90 7.60 3.84
N VAL A 28 -13.24 6.72 4.60
CA VAL A 28 -12.29 5.73 4.07
C VAL A 28 -12.76 4.32 4.38
N ALA A 29 -13.33 3.66 3.37
CA ALA A 29 -13.67 2.23 3.44
C ALA A 29 -12.41 1.35 3.46
N GLN A 30 -12.56 0.08 3.86
CA GLN A 30 -11.42 -0.86 3.93
C GLN A 30 -10.80 -1.14 2.55
N ASP A 31 -11.63 -1.18 1.52
CA ASP A 31 -11.29 -1.37 0.11
C ASP A 31 -11.10 -0.05 -0.65
N ASP A 32 -11.06 1.08 0.06
CA ASP A 32 -10.86 2.39 -0.57
C ASP A 32 -9.54 2.39 -1.37
N PRO A 33 -9.57 2.74 -2.66
CA PRO A 33 -8.37 2.73 -3.50
C PRO A 33 -7.23 3.59 -2.95
N ARG A 34 -7.51 4.66 -2.19
CA ARG A 34 -6.50 5.51 -1.53
C ARG A 34 -5.77 4.72 -0.44
N ARG A 35 -6.51 3.96 0.37
CA ARG A 35 -5.97 3.09 1.42
C ARG A 35 -5.14 1.95 0.85
N LEU A 36 -5.68 1.27 -0.17
CA LEU A 36 -5.01 0.14 -0.82
C LEU A 36 -3.69 0.56 -1.48
N SER A 37 -3.70 1.71 -2.18
CA SER A 37 -2.51 2.30 -2.80
C SER A 37 -1.43 2.65 -1.76
N ALA A 38 -1.85 3.23 -0.63
CA ALA A 38 -0.95 3.59 0.46
C ALA A 38 -0.31 2.38 1.15
N ALA A 39 -1.08 1.31 1.36
CA ALA A 39 -0.56 0.06 1.90
C ALA A 39 0.48 -0.57 0.98
N LEU A 40 0.23 -0.55 -0.34
CA LEU A 40 1.17 -1.03 -1.34
C LEU A 40 2.46 -0.20 -1.37
N GLU A 41 2.35 1.13 -1.37
CA GLU A 41 3.52 2.01 -1.32
C GLU A 41 4.38 1.75 -0.08
N MET A 42 3.75 1.61 1.10
CA MET A 42 4.45 1.28 2.34
C MET A 42 5.14 -0.08 2.27
N ALA A 43 4.52 -1.07 1.62
CA ALA A 43 5.11 -2.38 1.40
C ALA A 43 6.32 -2.32 0.46
N ILE A 44 6.24 -1.56 -0.65
CA ILE A 44 7.36 -1.35 -1.58
C ILE A 44 8.52 -0.61 -0.89
N ARG A 45 8.22 0.41 -0.06
CA ARG A 45 9.24 1.12 0.73
C ARG A 45 10.10 0.19 1.58
N LYS A 46 9.57 -0.96 2.05
CA LYS A 46 10.36 -1.96 2.80
C LYS A 46 11.41 -2.67 1.97
N GLU A 47 11.21 -2.78 0.67
CA GLU A 47 12.22 -3.31 -0.24
C GLU A 47 13.26 -2.23 -0.57
N ILE A 48 12.82 -0.97 -0.73
CA ILE A 48 13.72 0.18 -0.93
C ILE A 48 14.64 0.38 0.28
N GLU A 49 14.13 0.24 1.50
CA GLU A 49 14.92 0.32 2.75
C GLU A 49 16.04 -0.73 2.80
N LYS A 50 15.93 -1.85 2.07
CA LYS A 50 16.99 -2.87 1.92
C LYS A 50 18.01 -2.54 0.84
N GLY A 51 17.83 -1.43 0.11
CA GLY A 51 18.65 -1.04 -1.03
C GLY A 51 18.18 -1.62 -2.37
N HIS A 52 17.00 -2.23 -2.46
CA HIS A 52 16.48 -2.72 -3.73
C HIS A 52 15.95 -1.56 -4.60
N THR A 53 16.32 -1.56 -5.88
CA THR A 53 15.84 -0.59 -6.88
C THR A 53 14.63 -1.08 -7.67
N TYR A 54 14.36 -2.38 -7.63
CA TYR A 54 13.15 -3.04 -8.12
C TYR A 54 12.82 -4.23 -7.21
N THR A 55 11.59 -4.72 -7.27
CA THR A 55 11.16 -5.89 -6.48
C THR A 55 10.07 -6.66 -7.24
N THR A 56 9.60 -7.77 -6.67
CA THR A 56 8.54 -8.59 -7.26
C THR A 56 7.32 -8.61 -6.34
N HIS A 57 6.15 -8.91 -6.90
CA HIS A 57 4.93 -9.13 -6.11
C HIS A 57 5.12 -10.16 -4.97
N ALA A 58 5.94 -11.20 -5.18
CA ALA A 58 6.20 -12.23 -4.18
C ALA A 58 6.91 -11.66 -2.93
N ASN A 59 7.85 -10.73 -3.11
CA ASN A 59 8.58 -10.10 -2.02
C ASN A 59 7.74 -9.03 -1.30
N VAL A 60 6.87 -8.32 -2.02
CA VAL A 60 6.00 -7.27 -1.46
C VAL A 60 4.81 -7.86 -0.70
N ARG A 61 4.25 -8.98 -1.18
CA ARG A 61 3.01 -9.58 -0.65
C ARG A 61 3.04 -9.89 0.86
N PRO A 62 4.13 -10.41 1.47
CA PRO A 62 4.20 -10.61 2.92
C PRO A 62 3.97 -9.33 3.74
N TYR A 63 4.49 -8.19 3.27
CA TYR A 63 4.30 -6.90 3.95
C TYR A 63 2.85 -6.42 3.85
N LEU A 64 2.23 -6.55 2.67
CA LEU A 64 0.82 -6.24 2.48
C LEU A 64 -0.09 -7.11 3.34
N ASN A 65 0.18 -8.42 3.44
CA ASN A 65 -0.57 -9.32 4.33
C ASN A 65 -0.50 -8.84 5.79
N LYS A 66 0.65 -8.32 6.24
CA LYS A 66 0.80 -7.79 7.60
C LYS A 66 0.00 -6.50 7.83
N LEU A 67 -0.05 -5.62 6.83
CA LEU A 67 -0.75 -4.33 6.90
C LEU A 67 -2.27 -4.48 6.79
N LEU A 68 -2.74 -5.20 5.76
CA LEU A 68 -4.16 -5.28 5.42
C LEU A 68 -4.87 -6.45 6.13
N LYS A 69 -4.13 -7.49 6.52
CA LYS A 69 -4.64 -8.69 7.22
C LYS A 69 -5.79 -9.41 6.50
N ASP A 70 -5.99 -9.14 5.23
CA ASP A 70 -7.04 -9.70 4.38
C ASP A 70 -6.49 -9.98 2.98
N LYS A 71 -6.66 -11.23 2.50
CA LYS A 71 -6.12 -11.68 1.22
C LYS A 71 -6.82 -11.04 0.00
N VAL A 72 -8.10 -10.72 0.13
CA VAL A 72 -8.88 -10.05 -0.91
C VAL A 72 -8.38 -8.62 -1.06
N LEU A 73 -8.23 -7.89 0.06
CA LEU A 73 -7.69 -6.52 0.04
C LEU A 73 -6.25 -6.47 -0.50
N VAL A 74 -5.42 -7.46 -0.18
CA VAL A 74 -4.05 -7.58 -0.73
C VAL A 74 -4.09 -7.72 -2.25
N THR A 75 -5.02 -8.51 -2.78
CA THR A 75 -5.18 -8.68 -4.24
C THR A 75 -5.66 -7.40 -4.90
N GLN A 76 -6.65 -6.73 -4.29
CA GLN A 76 -7.16 -5.44 -4.77
C GLN A 76 -6.10 -4.33 -4.70
N ALA A 77 -5.16 -4.39 -3.75
CA ALA A 77 -4.06 -3.42 -3.65
C ALA A 77 -3.10 -3.50 -4.84
N PHE A 78 -2.73 -4.72 -5.27
CA PHE A 78 -1.93 -4.89 -6.47
C PHE A 78 -2.67 -4.39 -7.72
N GLN A 79 -3.97 -4.66 -7.84
CA GLN A 79 -4.80 -4.14 -8.94
C GLN A 79 -4.84 -2.62 -8.95
N SER A 80 -5.17 -2.00 -7.81
CA SER A 80 -5.30 -0.55 -7.68
C SER A 80 -3.98 0.19 -7.94
N GLY A 81 -2.85 -0.40 -7.56
CA GLY A 81 -1.53 0.20 -7.80
C GLY A 81 -1.11 0.15 -9.26
N HIS A 82 -1.50 -0.91 -9.98
CA HIS A 82 -1.27 -1.02 -11.43
C HIS A 82 -2.09 0.04 -12.19
N ASP A 83 -3.37 0.16 -11.86
CA ASP A 83 -4.29 1.10 -12.52
C ASP A 83 -3.88 2.57 -12.31
N LYS A 84 -3.13 2.86 -11.24
CA LYS A 84 -2.64 4.20 -10.90
C LYS A 84 -1.17 4.44 -11.23
N ALA A 85 -0.53 3.53 -11.97
CA ALA A 85 0.88 3.60 -12.35
C ALA A 85 1.85 3.83 -11.17
N GLN A 86 1.51 3.34 -9.97
CA GLN A 86 2.40 3.46 -8.81
C GLN A 86 3.67 2.62 -8.95
N TYR A 87 3.61 1.60 -9.80
CA TYR A 87 4.73 0.77 -10.21
C TYR A 87 4.52 0.34 -11.66
N ILE A 88 5.61 0.09 -12.37
CA ILE A 88 5.60 -0.45 -13.72
C ILE A 88 5.99 -1.92 -13.59
N LEU A 89 5.13 -2.81 -14.10
CA LEU A 89 5.47 -4.22 -14.25
C LEU A 89 6.52 -4.36 -15.33
N ASN A 90 7.53 -5.20 -15.12
CA ASN A 90 8.49 -5.47 -16.17
C ASN A 90 7.74 -6.09 -17.38
N PRO A 91 7.77 -5.48 -18.58
CA PRO A 91 7.04 -5.97 -19.73
C PRO A 91 7.54 -7.33 -20.23
N ASP A 92 8.80 -7.68 -19.95
CA ASP A 92 9.41 -8.94 -20.40
C ASP A 92 9.03 -10.12 -19.50
N THR A 93 8.79 -9.88 -18.21
CA THR A 93 8.54 -10.93 -17.21
C THR A 93 7.15 -10.89 -16.57
N GLY A 94 6.40 -9.79 -16.74
CA GLY A 94 5.07 -9.60 -16.15
C GLY A 94 5.07 -9.51 -14.61
N THR A 95 6.22 -9.24 -14.01
CA THR A 95 6.45 -9.20 -12.54
C THR A 95 7.03 -7.89 -12.08
#